data_AF-A0A850ZEU9-F1
#
_entry.id   AF-A0A850ZEU9-F1
#
_cell.length_a   1.000
_cell.length_b   1.000
_cell.length_c   1.000
_cell.angle_alpha   90.00
_cell.angle_beta   90.00
_cell.angle_gamma   90.00
#
_symmetry.space_group_name_H-M   'P 1'
#
loop_
_entity.id
_entity.type
_entity.pdbx_description
1 polymer ?
#
loop_
_entity_poly.entity_id
_entity_poly.type
_entity_poly.pdbx_seq_one_letter_code
_entity_poly.pdbx_strand_id
1 'polypeptide(L)'
;LRVNQEEVPENCSNIQDEEQDSDISKHRQKIAENRDQMRTNVIQEIMKTERVYIKHLKDICENESLRLVVARIMKLEYTHKTCFTFKKCLQSTLQEPPFLVGAVGNAQEGFAIYSEYCNNHPSACIELSKLMKQGKYRHFFEACRLLQQMIDIAIDGFLLTPVQKICKYPLQLAELLKYTTQEH
;
A
#
# COMPACT_ATOMS: atom_id res chain seq x y z
N LEU A 1 7.36 -69.49 58.32
CA LEU A 1 8.06 -69.56 57.02
C LEU A 1 7.04 -69.88 55.92
N ARG A 2 6.72 -68.91 55.07
CA ARG A 2 6.85 -68.93 53.60
C ARG A 2 6.07 -67.76 53.01
N VAL A 3 6.85 -66.87 52.42
CA VAL A 3 6.50 -65.73 51.56
C VAL A 3 5.78 -66.23 50.31
N ASN A 4 4.77 -65.48 49.85
CA ASN A 4 4.37 -65.42 48.43
C ASN A 4 3.92 -63.98 48.14
N GLN A 5 4.80 -63.26 47.45
CA GLN A 5 4.50 -62.08 46.63
C GLN A 5 3.93 -62.57 45.29
N GLU A 6 2.90 -61.91 44.77
CA GLU A 6 3.02 -61.08 43.56
C GLU A 6 1.68 -60.48 43.15
N GLU A 7 1.78 -59.24 42.68
CA GLU A 7 0.72 -58.30 42.34
C GLU A 7 0.21 -58.50 40.91
N VAL A 8 -1.03 -58.08 40.67
CA VAL A 8 -1.64 -57.78 39.38
C VAL A 8 -2.23 -56.37 39.55
N PRO A 9 -2.32 -55.46 38.55
CA PRO A 9 -2.09 -55.57 37.10
C PRO A 9 -1.17 -54.47 36.53
N GLU A 10 -0.84 -54.53 35.24
CA GLU A 10 -1.13 -53.45 34.27
C GLU A 10 -0.61 -53.84 32.89
N ASN A 11 -1.54 -54.16 31.99
CA ASN A 11 -1.31 -54.03 30.57
C ASN A 11 -2.40 -53.09 30.04
N CYS A 12 -2.02 -51.83 29.79
CA CYS A 12 -2.65 -51.02 28.77
C CYS A 12 -1.58 -50.10 28.19
N SER A 13 -1.09 -50.50 27.02
CA SER A 13 -0.38 -49.74 26.00
C SER A 13 -0.51 -48.22 26.10
N ASN A 14 0.57 -47.55 26.53
CA ASN A 14 0.83 -46.13 26.29
C ASN A 14 2.00 -46.00 25.30
N ILE A 15 1.73 -46.15 24.00
CA ILE A 15 2.65 -45.77 22.92
C ILE A 15 1.81 -45.20 21.77
N GLN A 16 1.10 -44.09 21.99
CA GLN A 16 0.45 -43.32 20.91
C GLN A 16 0.53 -41.79 21.07
N ASP A 17 1.06 -41.26 22.18
CA ASP A 17 1.00 -39.81 22.46
C ASP A 17 2.17 -38.99 21.87
N GLU A 18 3.31 -39.58 21.53
CA GLU A 18 4.49 -38.82 21.04
C GLU A 18 4.49 -38.55 19.52
N GLU A 19 3.96 -39.47 18.70
CA GLU A 19 3.89 -39.25 17.24
C GLU A 19 2.83 -38.18 16.88
N GLN A 20 1.72 -38.16 17.61
CA GLN A 20 0.60 -37.25 17.36
C GLN A 20 0.94 -35.79 17.71
N ASP A 21 1.72 -35.56 18.76
CA ASP A 21 2.19 -34.21 19.14
C ASP A 21 3.24 -33.65 18.16
N SER A 22 4.09 -34.53 17.61
CA SER A 22 5.08 -34.15 16.59
C SER A 22 4.43 -33.67 15.28
N ASP A 23 3.32 -34.30 14.87
CA ASP A 23 2.60 -33.95 13.64
C ASP A 23 1.75 -32.69 13.80
N ILE A 24 1.16 -32.47 14.98
CA ILE A 24 0.45 -31.24 15.32
C ILE A 24 1.40 -30.04 15.37
N SER A 25 2.60 -30.22 15.94
CA SER A 25 3.65 -29.19 15.99
C SER A 25 4.14 -28.81 14.59
N LYS A 26 4.44 -29.79 13.73
CA LYS A 26 4.81 -29.56 12.32
C LYS A 26 3.71 -28.87 11.54
N HIS A 27 2.45 -29.24 11.77
CA HIS A 27 1.30 -28.61 11.11
C HIS A 27 1.13 -27.14 11.52
N ARG A 28 1.28 -26.84 12.82
CA ARG A 28 1.23 -25.47 13.36
C ARG A 28 2.36 -24.60 12.79
N GLN A 29 3.57 -25.15 12.72
CA GLN A 29 4.73 -24.46 12.15
C GLN A 29 4.51 -24.15 10.66
N LYS A 30 3.98 -25.10 9.89
CA LYS A 30 3.65 -24.89 8.47
C LYS A 30 2.56 -23.83 8.25
N ILE A 31 1.59 -23.73 9.15
CA ILE A 31 0.56 -22.66 9.10
C ILE A 31 1.18 -21.30 9.40
N ALA A 32 2.08 -21.21 10.39
CA ALA A 32 2.80 -19.98 10.71
C ALA A 32 3.68 -19.51 9.55
N GLU A 33 4.48 -20.42 8.97
CA GLU A 33 5.32 -20.14 7.79
C GLU A 33 4.48 -19.67 6.59
N ASN A 34 3.32 -20.28 6.36
CA ASN A 34 2.40 -19.84 5.30
C ASN A 34 1.85 -18.44 5.58
N ARG A 35 1.47 -18.14 6.83
CA ARG A 35 1.01 -16.80 7.23
C ARG A 35 2.10 -15.74 7.04
N ASP A 36 3.34 -16.03 7.40
CA ASP A 36 4.47 -15.12 7.21
C ASP A 36 4.78 -14.88 5.73
N GLN A 37 4.68 -15.94 4.91
CA GLN A 37 4.80 -15.82 3.45
C GLN A 37 3.68 -14.94 2.87
N MET A 38 2.43 -15.12 3.31
CA MET A 38 1.31 -14.29 2.89
C MET A 38 1.49 -12.83 3.30
N ARG A 39 1.92 -12.58 4.54
CA ARG A 39 2.28 -11.23 5.01
C ARG A 39 3.35 -10.60 4.12
N THR A 40 4.38 -11.36 3.77
CA THR A 40 5.47 -10.90 2.89
C THR A 40 4.94 -10.54 1.51
N ASN A 41 4.06 -11.37 0.93
CA ASN A 41 3.45 -11.10 -0.37
C ASN A 41 2.63 -9.80 -0.37
N VAL A 42 1.84 -9.58 0.68
CA VAL A 42 1.05 -8.34 0.84
C VAL A 42 1.97 -7.12 0.93
N ILE A 43 3.04 -7.17 1.72
CA ILE A 43 4.02 -6.08 1.83
C ILE A 43 4.65 -5.77 0.45
N GLN A 44 5.08 -6.81 -0.28
CA GLN A 44 5.67 -6.63 -1.61
C GLN A 44 4.68 -6.00 -2.60
N GLU A 45 3.40 -6.37 -2.54
CA GLU A 45 2.36 -5.77 -3.38
C GLU A 45 2.14 -4.29 -3.04
N ILE A 46 2.04 -3.96 -1.74
CA ILE A 46 1.91 -2.58 -1.27
C ILE A 46 3.09 -1.76 -1.79
N MET A 47 4.32 -2.22 -1.60
CA MET A 47 5.53 -1.53 -2.06
C MET A 47 5.55 -1.37 -3.59
N LYS A 48 5.19 -2.40 -4.34
CA LYS A 48 5.12 -2.36 -5.80
C LYS A 48 4.13 -1.30 -6.27
N THR A 49 2.92 -1.29 -5.70
CA THR A 49 1.88 -0.31 -6.06
C THR A 49 2.24 1.10 -5.61
N GLU A 50 2.92 1.25 -4.47
CA GLU A 50 3.44 2.54 -4.00
C GLU A 50 4.46 3.12 -4.98
N ARG A 51 5.44 2.33 -5.42
CA ARG A 51 6.46 2.78 -6.39
C ARG A 51 5.83 3.28 -7.70
N VAL A 52 4.82 2.58 -8.20
CA VAL A 52 4.08 3.00 -9.41
C VAL A 52 3.35 4.31 -9.18
N TYR A 53 2.63 4.43 -8.05
CA TYR A 53 1.94 5.66 -7.68
C TYR A 53 2.90 6.87 -7.55
N ILE A 54 4.03 6.66 -6.88
CA ILE A 54 5.09 7.67 -6.71
C ILE A 54 5.63 8.10 -8.06
N LYS A 55 5.90 7.15 -8.96
CA LYS A 55 6.35 7.46 -10.32
C LYS A 55 5.35 8.37 -11.03
N HIS A 56 4.05 8.05 -10.99
CA HIS A 56 3.02 8.87 -11.63
C HIS A 56 3.00 10.31 -11.10
N LEU A 57 3.11 10.50 -9.78
CA LEU A 57 3.20 11.84 -9.19
C LEU A 57 4.47 12.58 -9.61
N LYS A 58 5.60 11.87 -9.66
CA LYS A 58 6.88 12.42 -10.07
C LYS A 58 6.82 12.90 -11.52
N ASP A 59 6.30 12.08 -12.42
CA ASP A 59 6.15 12.41 -13.85
C ASP A 59 5.32 13.71 -14.04
N ILE A 60 4.34 13.99 -13.16
CA ILE A 60 3.57 15.24 -13.17
C ILE A 60 4.35 16.42 -12.56
N CYS A 61 5.01 16.22 -11.40
CA CYS A 61 5.68 17.31 -10.67
C CYS A 61 7.04 17.71 -11.28
N GLU A 62 7.70 16.86 -12.08
CA GLU A 62 9.01 17.15 -12.71
C GLU A 62 8.91 18.09 -13.91
N ASN A 63 7.80 18.05 -14.65
CA ASN A 63 7.55 19.02 -15.69
C ASN A 63 6.93 20.29 -15.08
N GLU A 64 7.71 21.37 -14.99
CA GLU A 64 7.30 22.64 -14.38
C GLU A 64 5.99 23.20 -14.99
N SER A 65 5.90 23.21 -16.32
CA SER A 65 4.72 23.74 -17.02
C SER A 65 3.48 22.89 -16.75
N LEU A 66 3.62 21.56 -16.79
CA LEU A 66 2.54 20.64 -16.47
C LEU A 66 2.09 20.80 -15.02
N ARG A 67 3.05 20.86 -14.08
CA ARG A 67 2.80 21.05 -12.65
C ARG A 67 2.00 22.31 -12.37
N LEU A 68 2.39 23.44 -12.97
CA LEU A 68 1.69 24.71 -12.80
C LEU A 68 0.25 24.66 -13.33
N VAL A 69 0.04 24.05 -14.50
CA VAL A 69 -1.29 23.88 -15.08
C VAL A 69 -2.15 22.97 -14.22
N VAL A 70 -1.62 21.82 -13.78
CA VAL A 70 -2.33 20.88 -12.90
C VAL A 70 -2.69 21.54 -11.57
N ALA A 71 -1.77 22.24 -10.93
CA ALA A 71 -2.02 22.89 -9.65
C ALA A 71 -3.09 23.98 -9.75
N ARG A 72 -3.10 24.74 -10.85
CA ARG A 72 -4.15 25.71 -11.14
C ARG A 72 -5.52 25.04 -11.28
N ILE A 73 -5.61 23.97 -12.08
CA ILE A 73 -6.87 23.23 -12.32
C ILE A 73 -7.37 22.57 -11.02
N MET A 74 -6.46 21.99 -10.24
CA MET A 74 -6.76 21.38 -8.95
C MET A 74 -6.94 22.41 -7.82
N LYS A 75 -6.80 23.72 -8.10
CA LYS A 75 -6.89 24.81 -7.13
C LYS A 75 -6.09 24.57 -5.85
N LEU A 76 -4.91 23.96 -5.99
CA LEU A 76 -4.06 23.67 -4.85
C LEU A 76 -3.34 24.96 -4.47
N GLU A 77 -3.71 25.56 -3.35
CA GLU A 77 -3.16 26.87 -2.90
C GLU A 77 -1.65 26.80 -2.63
N TYR A 78 -1.10 25.60 -2.40
CA TYR A 78 0.29 25.37 -2.05
C TYR A 78 1.06 24.45 -3.01
N THR A 79 1.06 24.76 -4.31
CA THR A 79 1.69 23.96 -5.38
C THR A 79 3.07 23.35 -5.03
N HIS A 80 3.95 24.13 -4.40
CA HIS A 80 5.28 23.65 -4.00
C HIS A 80 5.24 22.83 -2.71
N LYS A 81 4.49 23.26 -1.69
CA LYS A 81 4.38 22.54 -0.40
C LYS A 81 3.65 21.22 -0.58
N THR A 82 2.62 21.14 -1.42
CA THR A 82 1.84 19.91 -1.63
C THR A 82 2.63 18.87 -2.42
N CYS A 83 3.28 19.20 -3.55
CA CYS A 83 4.20 18.26 -4.25
C CYS A 83 5.40 17.90 -3.35
N PHE A 84 5.95 18.83 -2.58
CA PHE A 84 7.11 18.59 -1.70
C PHE A 84 6.75 17.74 -0.47
N THR A 85 5.61 17.97 0.17
CA THR A 85 5.09 17.16 1.27
C THR A 85 4.73 15.76 0.77
N PHE A 86 4.09 15.64 -0.41
CA PHE A 86 3.90 14.33 -1.06
C PHE A 86 5.25 13.63 -1.24
N LYS A 87 6.21 14.28 -1.90
CA LYS A 87 7.54 13.70 -2.14
C LYS A 87 8.26 13.30 -0.85
N LYS A 88 8.18 14.12 0.20
CA LYS A 88 8.84 13.89 1.50
C LYS A 88 8.19 12.75 2.27
N CYS A 89 6.86 12.73 2.40
CA CYS A 89 6.14 11.61 3.02
C CYS A 89 6.39 10.30 2.27
N LEU A 90 6.38 10.33 0.93
CA LEU A 90 6.63 9.17 0.07
C LEU A 90 8.06 8.61 0.16
N GLN A 91 9.08 9.47 0.28
CA GLN A 91 10.46 9.02 0.42
C GLN A 91 10.72 8.33 1.76
N SER A 92 10.10 8.81 2.86
CA SER A 92 10.18 8.11 4.14
C SER A 92 9.49 6.74 4.13
N THR A 93 8.40 6.57 3.38
CA THR A 93 7.66 5.30 3.25
C THR A 93 8.45 4.18 2.55
N LEU A 94 9.46 4.52 1.74
CA LEU A 94 10.24 3.55 0.96
C LEU A 94 11.53 3.07 1.63
N GLN A 95 12.00 3.72 2.70
CA GLN A 95 13.29 3.40 3.31
C GLN A 95 13.22 2.22 4.30
N GLU A 96 12.07 1.95 4.93
CA GLU A 96 11.96 0.92 5.97
C GLU A 96 10.68 0.04 5.79
N PRO A 97 10.79 -1.13 5.14
CA PRO A 97 9.65 -2.05 4.90
C PRO A 97 8.89 -2.50 6.16
N PRO A 98 9.52 -2.75 7.34
CA PRO A 98 8.81 -3.13 8.56
C PRO A 98 7.94 -2.00 9.15
N PHE A 99 8.22 -0.74 8.77
CA PHE A 99 7.57 0.44 9.36
C PHE A 99 6.46 1.03 8.48
N LEU A 100 6.11 0.40 7.35
CA LEU A 100 5.03 0.82 6.46
C LEU A 100 3.69 1.06 7.19
N VAL A 101 3.39 0.25 8.21
CA VAL A 101 2.13 0.32 8.98
C VAL A 101 2.14 1.51 9.97
N GLY A 102 3.25 1.69 10.69
CA GLY A 102 3.43 2.81 11.61
C GLY A 102 3.59 4.15 10.89
N ALA A 103 4.26 4.16 9.73
CA ALA A 103 4.47 5.36 8.93
C ALA A 103 3.17 5.87 8.29
N VAL A 104 2.28 4.98 7.84
CA VAL A 104 0.95 5.36 7.34
C VAL A 104 0.05 5.82 8.50
N GLY A 105 0.05 5.13 9.66
CA GLY A 105 -0.72 5.58 10.83
C GLY A 105 -0.27 6.93 11.39
N ASN A 106 1.05 7.19 11.42
CA ASN A 106 1.63 8.44 11.92
C ASN A 106 1.63 9.58 10.87
N ALA A 107 1.24 9.31 9.63
CA ALA A 107 1.18 10.30 8.55
C ALA A 107 -0.15 11.08 8.53
N GLN A 108 -0.78 11.33 9.68
CA GLN A 108 -2.07 12.03 9.77
C GLN A 108 -2.02 13.41 9.06
N GLU A 109 -0.92 14.15 9.22
CA GLU A 109 -0.67 15.40 8.46
C GLU A 109 -0.42 15.16 6.96
N GLY A 110 0.22 14.04 6.61
CA GLY A 110 0.44 13.63 5.24
C GLY A 110 -0.84 13.23 4.51
N PHE A 111 -1.88 12.79 5.23
CA PHE A 111 -3.19 12.48 4.65
C PHE A 111 -4.12 13.67 4.50
N ALA A 112 -3.91 14.75 5.24
CA ALA A 112 -4.73 15.96 5.18
C ALA A 112 -4.80 16.54 3.75
N ILE A 113 -3.71 16.42 2.98
CA ILE A 113 -3.63 16.88 1.59
C ILE A 113 -4.62 16.16 0.65
N TYR A 114 -5.01 14.91 0.95
CA TYR A 114 -5.97 14.18 0.14
C TYR A 114 -7.39 14.73 0.31
N SER A 115 -7.72 15.33 1.45
CA SER A 115 -9.02 15.96 1.67
C SER A 115 -9.23 17.13 0.70
N GLU A 116 -8.28 18.07 0.67
CA GLU A 116 -8.29 19.20 -0.27
C GLU A 116 -8.29 18.69 -1.72
N TYR A 117 -7.42 17.73 -2.04
CA TYR A 117 -7.33 17.16 -3.38
C TYR A 117 -8.67 16.55 -3.84
N CYS A 118 -9.31 15.74 -3.00
CA CYS A 118 -10.58 15.09 -3.32
C CYS A 118 -11.72 16.10 -3.44
N ASN A 119 -11.75 17.13 -2.59
CA ASN A 119 -12.76 18.19 -2.66
C ASN A 119 -12.65 19.01 -3.96
N ASN A 120 -11.43 19.23 -4.44
CA ASN A 120 -11.19 20.01 -5.65
C ASN A 120 -11.31 19.17 -6.94
N HIS A 121 -11.09 17.85 -6.87
CA HIS A 121 -11.04 16.96 -8.04
C HIS A 121 -12.28 17.03 -8.96
N PRO A 122 -13.54 17.05 -8.45
CA PRO A 122 -14.70 17.17 -9.33
C PRO A 122 -14.70 18.46 -10.16
N SER A 123 -14.34 19.60 -9.55
CA SER A 123 -14.23 20.88 -10.25
C SER A 123 -13.08 20.89 -11.26
N ALA A 124 -11.96 20.28 -10.89
CA ALA A 124 -10.78 20.12 -11.73
C ALA A 124 -11.10 19.33 -13.01
N CYS A 125 -11.87 18.24 -12.91
CA CYS A 125 -12.31 17.45 -14.06
C CYS A 125 -13.15 18.27 -15.05
N ILE A 126 -14.02 19.16 -14.55
CA ILE A 126 -14.83 20.05 -15.39
C ILE A 126 -13.94 21.06 -16.13
N GLU A 127 -12.99 21.69 -15.43
CA GLU A 127 -12.07 22.66 -16.02
C GLU A 127 -11.14 21.99 -17.04
N LEU A 128 -10.57 20.84 -16.69
CA LEU A 128 -9.74 20.05 -17.60
C LEU A 128 -10.51 19.67 -18.87
N SER A 129 -11.75 19.22 -18.73
CA SER A 129 -12.63 18.91 -19.89
C SER A 129 -12.85 20.12 -20.79
N LYS A 130 -12.95 21.34 -20.24
CA LYS A 130 -13.04 22.58 -21.03
C LYS A 130 -11.73 22.90 -21.75
N LEU A 131 -10.59 22.72 -21.09
CA LEU A 131 -9.27 22.93 -21.70
C LEU A 131 -9.01 21.94 -22.84
N MET A 132 -9.38 20.67 -22.66
CA MET A 132 -9.22 19.61 -23.67
C MET A 132 -10.03 19.85 -24.94
N LYS A 133 -11.06 20.72 -24.92
CA LYS A 133 -11.75 21.15 -26.15
C LYS A 133 -10.89 22.06 -27.03
N GLN A 134 -9.89 22.72 -26.45
CA GLN A 134 -8.99 23.61 -27.17
C GLN A 134 -7.79 22.81 -27.68
N GLY A 135 -7.54 22.85 -28.99
CA GLY A 135 -6.46 22.10 -29.63
C GLY A 135 -5.09 22.33 -28.97
N LYS A 136 -4.76 23.57 -28.61
CA LYS A 136 -3.47 23.91 -27.98
C LYS A 136 -3.21 23.12 -26.68
N TYR A 137 -4.22 22.90 -25.83
CA TYR A 137 -4.05 22.19 -24.57
C TYR A 137 -3.96 20.67 -24.79
N ARG A 138 -4.67 20.12 -25.77
CA ARG A 138 -4.51 18.70 -26.14
C ARG A 138 -3.08 18.39 -26.56
N HIS A 139 -2.51 19.20 -27.46
CA HIS A 139 -1.12 19.03 -27.90
C HIS A 139 -0.14 19.28 -26.75
N PHE A 140 -0.40 20.26 -25.88
CA PHE A 140 0.43 20.52 -24.71
C PHE A 140 0.49 19.32 -23.75
N PHE A 141 -0.65 18.75 -23.36
CA PHE A 141 -0.67 17.61 -22.44
C PHE A 141 -0.04 16.37 -23.07
N GLU A 142 -0.29 16.12 -24.36
CA GLU A 142 0.32 15.00 -25.07
C GLU A 142 1.84 15.17 -25.22
N ALA A 143 2.32 16.38 -25.55
CA ALA A 143 3.74 16.66 -25.59
C ALA A 143 4.40 16.46 -24.21
N CYS A 144 3.76 16.91 -23.13
CA CYS A 144 4.27 16.68 -21.78
C CYS A 144 4.34 15.18 -21.44
N ARG A 145 3.31 14.40 -21.78
CA ARG A 145 3.25 12.96 -21.59
C ARG A 145 4.40 12.25 -22.30
N LEU A 146 4.62 12.58 -23.58
CA LEU A 146 5.71 12.01 -24.38
C LEU A 146 7.09 12.40 -23.86
N LEU A 147 7.30 13.68 -23.51
CA LEU A 147 8.58 14.17 -22.97
C LEU A 147 8.95 13.50 -21.65
N GLN A 148 7.97 13.24 -20.78
CA GLN A 148 8.18 12.55 -19.50
C GLN A 148 8.13 11.01 -19.64
N GLN A 149 7.96 10.47 -20.86
CA GLN A 149 7.83 9.03 -21.11
C GLN A 149 6.77 8.38 -20.21
N MET A 150 5.68 9.10 -20.03
CA MET A 150 4.53 8.64 -19.25
C MET A 150 3.81 7.54 -20.03
N ILE A 151 3.23 6.59 -19.28
CA ILE A 151 2.35 5.57 -19.86
C ILE A 151 1.19 6.21 -20.64
N ASP A 152 0.57 5.46 -21.54
CA ASP A 152 -0.51 5.94 -22.41
C ASP A 152 -1.84 6.06 -21.65
N ILE A 153 -1.84 7.00 -20.70
CA ILE A 153 -2.97 7.43 -19.91
C ILE A 153 -3.07 8.94 -20.07
N ALA A 154 -4.27 9.43 -20.36
CA ALA A 154 -4.52 10.86 -20.45
C ALA A 154 -4.38 11.54 -19.08
N ILE A 155 -4.18 12.86 -19.08
CA ILE A 155 -3.88 13.62 -17.87
C ILE A 155 -4.99 13.51 -16.79
N ASP A 156 -6.25 13.35 -17.19
CA ASP A 156 -7.37 13.07 -16.28
C ASP A 156 -7.19 11.77 -15.49
N GLY A 157 -6.73 10.70 -16.15
CA GLY A 157 -6.41 9.44 -15.49
C GLY A 157 -5.29 9.58 -14.47
N PHE A 158 -4.26 10.36 -14.78
CA PHE A 158 -3.18 10.69 -13.85
C PHE A 158 -3.69 11.45 -12.61
N LEU A 159 -4.57 12.44 -12.80
CA LEU A 159 -5.18 13.20 -11.70
C LEU A 159 -6.15 12.39 -10.84
N LEU A 160 -6.66 11.26 -11.34
CA LEU A 160 -7.51 10.37 -10.56
C LEU A 160 -6.70 9.47 -9.61
N THR A 161 -5.40 9.28 -9.86
CA THR A 161 -4.57 8.33 -9.09
C THR A 161 -4.50 8.63 -7.58
N PRO A 162 -4.43 9.88 -7.08
CA PRO A 162 -4.42 10.15 -5.64
C PRO A 162 -5.77 9.80 -4.97
N VAL A 163 -6.88 10.09 -5.66
CA VAL A 163 -8.23 9.74 -5.19
C VAL A 163 -8.39 8.22 -5.09
N GLN A 164 -7.88 7.48 -6.07
CA GLN A 164 -7.87 6.01 -6.02
C GLN A 164 -6.95 5.49 -4.91
N LYS A 165 -5.78 6.11 -4.72
CA LYS A 165 -4.79 5.65 -3.76
C LYS A 165 -5.28 5.76 -2.32
N ILE A 166 -5.92 6.88 -1.96
CA ILE A 166 -6.46 7.05 -0.61
C ILE A 166 -7.53 6.01 -0.27
N CYS A 167 -8.35 5.60 -1.25
CA CYS A 167 -9.34 4.54 -1.06
C CYS A 167 -8.73 3.13 -0.96
N LYS A 168 -7.51 2.92 -1.44
CA LYS A 168 -6.83 1.60 -1.40
C LYS A 168 -6.14 1.33 -0.06
N TYR A 169 -5.64 2.34 0.63
CA TYR A 169 -4.91 2.12 1.89
C TYR A 169 -5.71 1.34 2.94
N PRO A 170 -7.01 1.62 3.20
CA PRO A 170 -7.78 0.82 4.17
C PRO A 170 -7.84 -0.67 3.80
N LEU A 171 -8.00 -0.99 2.52
CA LEU A 171 -8.07 -2.38 2.03
C LEU A 171 -6.72 -3.08 2.16
N GLN A 172 -5.65 -2.40 1.75
CA GLN A 172 -4.28 -2.92 1.81
C GLN A 172 -3.83 -3.16 3.26
N LEU A 173 -4.16 -2.24 4.17
CA LEU A 173 -3.85 -2.38 5.60
C LEU A 173 -4.70 -3.46 6.27
N ALA A 174 -5.98 -3.57 5.93
CA ALA A 174 -6.83 -4.64 6.43
C ALA A 174 -6.32 -6.02 5.99
N GLU A 175 -5.88 -6.16 4.73
CA GLU A 175 -5.30 -7.41 4.24
C GLU A 175 -3.99 -7.74 4.95
N LEU A 176 -3.12 -6.75 5.18
CA LEU A 176 -1.87 -6.94 5.92
C LEU A 176 -2.12 -7.36 7.38
N LEU A 177 -3.13 -6.77 8.02
CA LEU A 177 -3.50 -7.08 9.39
C LEU A 177 -3.96 -8.53 9.57
N LYS A 178 -4.61 -9.14 8.55
CA LYS A 178 -5.02 -10.56 8.59
C LYS A 178 -3.87 -11.53 8.82
N TYR A 179 -2.66 -11.15 8.40
CA TYR A 179 -1.46 -11.99 8.50
C TYR A 179 -0.43 -11.44 9.50
N THR A 180 -0.77 -10.42 10.28
CA THR A 180 0.11 -9.85 11.31
C THR A 180 -0.32 -10.32 12.70
N THR A 181 0.60 -10.86 13.48
CA THR A 181 0.34 -11.32 14.86
C THR A 181 0.18 -10.13 15.81
N GLN A 182 -0.53 -10.32 16.93
CA GLN A 182 -0.69 -9.26 17.94
C GLN A 182 0.61 -8.88 18.68
N GLU A 183 1.59 -9.78 18.66
CA GLU A 183 2.91 -9.61 19.29
C GLU A 183 3.94 -8.90 18.37
N HIS A 184 3.54 -8.56 17.15
CA HIS A 184 4.39 -7.87 16.16
C HIS A 184 4.32 -6.35 16.34
#